data_AF-A0A7S3JEJ2-F1
#
_entry.id   AF-A0A7S3JEJ2-F1
#
_cell.length_a   1.000
_cell.length_b   1.000
_cell.length_c   1.000
_cell.angle_alpha   90.00
_cell.angle_beta   90.00
_cell.angle_gamma   90.00
#
_symmetry.space_group_name_H-M   'P 1'
#
loop_
_entity.id
_entity.type
_entity.pdbx_description
1 polymer ?
#
loop_
_entity_poly.entity_id
_entity_poly.type
_entity_poly.pdbx_seq_one_letter_code
_entity_poly.pdbx_strand_id
1 'polypeptide(L)'
;KNKFKMSSEERFVFIVEWFDTQASIIRKYLLTYYIADNTIDMYDLKNKRVFLKRCEYAGFSLGDMYIGSTLTVYSRQLKIVEYADVFTKNAFSSAREKTFGMIKPDAYLNIGNIISQLCKAGFKINKLKMSKFDEESAGVFYGEHKGKHFFPTLMDFVTSDVCVGMELVKDNAIKGWRELLGPTNTQKAKDEAPESLRAQFGSDGTKNACHGSDSQESAERELGIFFGKDSLMKTTAC
;
A
#
# COMPACT_ATOMS: atom_id res chain seq x y z
N LYS A 1 8.61 38.10 28.68
CA LYS A 1 9.14 38.28 27.31
C LYS A 1 9.70 36.95 26.82
N ASN A 2 8.92 36.21 26.03
CA ASN A 2 9.41 35.26 25.04
C ASN A 2 8.20 34.90 24.17
N LYS A 3 7.87 35.83 23.26
CA LYS A 3 6.98 35.52 22.13
C LYS A 3 7.78 34.59 21.24
N PHE A 4 7.49 33.28 21.28
CA PHE A 4 7.86 32.40 20.18
C PHE A 4 7.16 32.95 18.94
N LYS A 5 7.96 33.48 18.04
CA LYS A 5 7.54 34.05 16.77
C LYS A 5 7.08 32.87 15.91
N MET A 6 5.77 32.70 15.71
CA MET A 6 5.25 31.76 14.70
C MET A 6 5.88 32.13 13.35
N SER A 7 6.65 31.23 12.73
CA SER A 7 7.17 31.45 11.39
C SER A 7 6.06 31.20 10.37
N SER A 8 6.02 32.02 9.33
CA SER A 8 4.89 32.23 8.44
C SER A 8 4.72 31.18 7.33
N GLU A 9 5.37 30.02 7.37
CA GLU A 9 5.30 29.03 6.28
C GLU A 9 5.51 27.60 6.76
N GLU A 10 4.58 27.05 7.55
CA GLU A 10 4.51 25.59 7.70
C GLU A 10 4.16 24.98 6.33
N ARG A 11 5.15 24.32 5.75
CA ARG A 11 5.09 23.71 4.42
C ARG A 11 5.71 22.32 4.47
N PHE A 12 5.23 21.46 3.59
CA PHE A 12 5.81 20.14 3.38
C PHE A 12 6.43 20.07 2.00
N VAL A 13 7.59 19.46 1.90
CA VAL A 13 8.39 19.45 0.68
C VAL A 13 8.77 18.02 0.32
N PHE A 14 8.41 17.62 -0.89
CA PHE A 14 8.58 16.27 -1.39
C PHE A 14 9.40 16.30 -2.67
N ILE A 15 10.28 15.31 -2.84
CA ILE A 15 10.85 15.01 -4.16
C ILE A 15 9.86 14.11 -4.87
N VAL A 16 9.41 14.54 -6.04
CA VAL A 16 8.48 13.80 -6.89
C VAL A 16 9.10 13.48 -8.25
N GLU A 17 8.80 12.29 -8.75
CA GLU A 17 9.18 11.83 -10.08
C GLU A 17 7.97 11.88 -11.03
N TRP A 18 8.19 12.37 -12.23
CA TRP A 18 7.24 12.34 -13.33
C TRP A 18 7.88 11.70 -14.55
N PHE A 19 7.22 10.69 -15.12
CA PHE A 19 7.64 10.12 -16.40
C PHE A 19 7.07 10.97 -17.54
N ASP A 20 7.94 11.69 -18.24
CA ASP A 20 7.62 12.46 -19.44
C ASP A 20 7.54 11.50 -20.62
N THR A 21 6.31 11.18 -21.04
CA THR A 21 6.05 10.19 -22.10
C THR A 21 6.56 10.63 -23.47
N GLN A 22 6.65 11.93 -23.73
CA GLN A 22 7.12 12.43 -25.03
C GLN A 22 8.63 12.34 -25.15
N ALA A 23 9.34 12.67 -24.06
CA ALA A 23 10.79 12.62 -24.01
C ALA A 23 11.34 11.25 -23.55
N SER A 24 10.48 10.33 -23.09
CA SER A 24 10.84 9.03 -22.50
C SER A 24 11.87 9.15 -21.37
N ILE A 25 11.74 10.18 -20.53
CA ILE A 25 12.64 10.44 -19.41
C ILE A 25 11.89 10.65 -18.11
N ILE A 26 12.50 10.26 -17.00
CA ILE A 26 12.03 10.60 -15.66
C ILE A 26 12.57 11.99 -15.29
N ARG A 27 11.67 12.89 -14.91
CA ARG A 27 12.00 14.22 -14.38
C ARG A 27 11.75 14.25 -12.88
N LYS A 28 12.60 14.97 -12.16
CA LYS A 28 12.50 15.17 -10.71
C LYS A 28 12.13 16.62 -10.39
N TYR A 29 11.16 16.79 -9.51
CA TYR A 29 10.70 18.09 -9.04
C TYR A 29 10.68 18.13 -7.51
N LEU A 30 10.86 19.32 -6.95
CA LEU A 30 10.40 19.60 -5.59
C LEU A 30 8.95 20.03 -5.67
N LEU A 31 8.06 19.31 -4.99
CA LEU A 31 6.68 19.69 -4.76
C LEU A 31 6.58 20.28 -3.35
N THR A 32 6.17 21.54 -3.25
CA THR A 32 5.86 22.18 -1.97
C THR A 32 4.36 22.20 -1.75
N TYR A 33 3.91 21.81 -0.56
CA TYR A 33 2.53 21.97 -0.09
C TYR A 33 2.50 22.97 1.06
N TYR A 34 1.71 24.02 0.92
CA TYR A 34 1.55 25.07 1.93
C TYR A 34 0.30 24.79 2.77
N ILE A 35 0.48 24.57 4.07
CA ILE A 35 -0.61 24.13 4.96
C ILE A 35 -1.61 25.26 5.21
N ALA A 36 -1.13 26.50 5.28
CA ALA A 36 -1.94 27.66 5.65
C ALA A 36 -3.10 27.93 4.67
N ASP A 37 -2.91 27.61 3.38
CA ASP A 37 -3.87 27.94 2.32
C ASP A 37 -4.12 26.79 1.33
N ASN A 38 -3.61 25.57 1.61
CA ASN A 38 -3.76 24.40 0.75
C ASN A 38 -3.31 24.63 -0.71
N THR A 39 -2.27 25.44 -0.89
CA THR A 39 -1.67 25.69 -2.20
C THR A 39 -0.44 24.82 -2.43
N ILE A 40 -0.08 24.64 -3.70
CA ILE A 40 1.12 23.90 -4.10
C ILE A 40 1.97 24.69 -5.07
N ASP A 41 3.28 24.44 -5.08
CA ASP A 41 4.18 24.85 -6.16
C ASP A 41 5.11 23.70 -6.57
N MET A 42 5.75 23.84 -7.74
CA MET A 42 6.76 22.88 -8.18
C MET A 42 8.01 23.56 -8.73
N TYR A 43 9.16 23.05 -8.34
CA TYR A 43 10.46 23.51 -8.80
C TYR A 43 11.24 22.40 -9.53
N ASP A 44 11.75 22.70 -10.72
CA ASP A 44 12.56 21.78 -11.52
C ASP A 44 13.99 21.73 -10.98
N LEU A 45 14.34 20.58 -10.39
CA LEU A 45 15.65 20.35 -9.79
C LEU A 45 16.81 20.35 -10.79
N LYS A 46 16.55 19.93 -12.05
CA LYS A 46 17.58 19.84 -13.08
C LYS A 46 17.87 21.20 -13.69
N ASN A 47 16.82 21.92 -14.08
CA ASN A 47 16.94 23.20 -14.77
C ASN A 47 16.96 24.41 -13.83
N LYS A 48 16.81 24.18 -12.51
CA LYS A 48 16.83 25.21 -11.46
C LYS A 48 15.85 26.35 -11.74
N ARG A 49 14.62 26.00 -12.11
CA ARG A 49 13.56 26.98 -12.42
C ARG A 49 12.22 26.54 -11.86
N VAL A 50 11.34 27.51 -11.64
CA VAL A 50 9.93 27.23 -11.29
C VAL A 50 9.28 26.49 -12.46
N PHE A 51 8.68 25.34 -12.15
CA PHE A 51 7.91 24.53 -13.09
C PHE A 51 6.41 24.86 -12.99
N LEU A 52 5.88 24.92 -11.76
CA LEU A 52 4.52 25.33 -11.44
C LEU A 52 4.58 26.43 -10.38
N LYS A 53 4.00 27.59 -10.67
CA LYS A 53 3.87 28.68 -9.68
C LYS A 53 2.82 28.29 -8.63
N ARG A 54 2.95 28.85 -7.41
CA ARG A 54 2.01 28.63 -6.31
C ARG A 54 0.57 28.82 -6.78
N CYS A 55 -0.22 27.77 -6.64
CA CYS A 55 -1.64 27.77 -7.00
C CYS A 55 -2.44 26.91 -6.03
N GLU A 56 -3.73 27.21 -5.90
CA GLU A 56 -4.66 26.34 -5.17
C GLU A 56 -4.75 24.98 -5.86
N TYR A 57 -4.76 23.91 -5.07
CA TYR A 57 -4.90 22.57 -5.60
C TYR A 57 -5.62 21.63 -4.64
N ALA A 58 -6.91 21.40 -4.91
CA ALA A 58 -7.77 20.54 -4.10
C ALA A 58 -7.77 19.06 -4.55
N GLY A 59 -6.82 18.64 -5.39
CA GLY A 59 -6.82 17.30 -6.00
C GLY A 59 -6.32 16.17 -5.10
N PHE A 60 -5.79 16.47 -3.91
CA PHE A 60 -5.37 15.47 -2.92
C PHE A 60 -5.37 16.06 -1.51
N SER A 61 -5.37 15.18 -0.51
CA SER A 61 -5.24 15.55 0.91
C SER A 61 -3.83 15.29 1.42
N LEU A 62 -3.47 15.86 2.58
CA LEU A 62 -2.22 15.53 3.29
C LEU A 62 -2.07 14.02 3.53
N GLY A 63 -3.21 13.32 3.72
CA GLY A 63 -3.22 11.87 3.88
C GLY A 63 -2.74 11.11 2.65
N ASP A 64 -2.78 11.70 1.46
CA ASP A 64 -2.33 11.03 0.24
C ASP A 64 -0.84 11.28 -0.02
N MET A 65 -0.17 12.09 0.80
CA MET A 65 1.23 12.53 0.61
C MET A 65 2.24 11.65 1.38
N TYR A 66 2.42 10.40 0.96
CA TYR A 66 3.43 9.49 1.54
C TYR A 66 4.36 8.91 0.46
N ILE A 67 5.55 8.41 0.85
CA ILE A 67 6.51 7.83 -0.10
C ILE A 67 5.91 6.64 -0.86
N GLY A 68 5.95 6.74 -2.18
CA GLY A 68 5.43 5.75 -3.13
C GLY A 68 3.99 6.01 -3.58
N SER A 69 3.28 6.97 -2.97
CA SER A 69 2.00 7.46 -3.49
C SER A 69 2.18 8.18 -4.82
N THR A 70 1.13 8.21 -5.63
CA THR A 70 1.10 8.96 -6.90
C THR A 70 0.03 10.04 -6.81
N LEU A 71 0.47 11.29 -6.83
CA LEU A 71 -0.40 12.46 -6.85
C LEU A 71 -0.67 12.87 -8.29
N THR A 72 -1.92 13.15 -8.63
CA THR A 72 -2.22 13.78 -9.92
C THR A 72 -2.19 15.29 -9.73
N VAL A 73 -1.41 16.01 -10.55
CA VAL A 73 -1.35 17.48 -10.62
C VAL A 73 -1.45 17.92 -12.08
N TYR A 74 -2.52 18.63 -12.45
CA TYR A 74 -2.78 19.09 -13.84
C TYR A 74 -2.48 18.01 -14.89
N SER A 75 -3.12 16.84 -14.74
CA SER A 75 -2.99 15.66 -15.62
C SER A 75 -1.60 14.98 -15.63
N ARG A 76 -0.71 15.32 -14.69
CA ARG A 76 0.57 14.62 -14.49
C ARG A 76 0.50 13.73 -13.26
N GLN A 77 0.88 12.48 -13.42
CA GLN A 77 1.03 11.53 -12.32
C GLN A 77 2.43 11.67 -11.73
N LEU A 78 2.51 12.30 -10.56
CA LEU A 78 3.72 12.59 -9.81
C LEU A 78 3.89 11.58 -8.69
N LYS A 79 4.89 10.72 -8.77
CA LYS A 79 5.19 9.75 -7.72
C LYS A 79 6.06 10.40 -6.65
N ILE A 80 5.62 10.38 -5.39
CA ILE A 80 6.46 10.82 -4.27
C ILE A 80 7.55 9.79 -4.04
N VAL A 81 8.82 10.21 -4.12
CA VAL A 81 9.98 9.32 -3.95
C VAL A 81 10.79 9.61 -2.70
N GLU A 82 10.76 10.85 -2.19
CA GLU A 82 11.55 11.24 -1.01
C GLU A 82 10.92 12.45 -0.30
N TYR A 83 11.23 12.61 0.99
CA TYR A 83 11.01 13.85 1.72
C TYR A 83 12.21 14.77 1.53
N ALA A 84 11.99 16.01 1.11
CA ALA A 84 13.08 16.92 0.74
C ALA A 84 13.74 17.62 1.94
N ASP A 85 13.12 17.59 3.12
CA ASP A 85 13.67 18.16 4.35
C ASP A 85 13.33 17.33 5.60
N VAL A 86 14.05 17.60 6.68
CA VAL A 86 13.92 16.90 7.97
C VAL A 86 12.56 17.19 8.61
N PHE A 87 11.97 18.37 8.40
CA PHE A 87 10.67 18.74 8.97
C PHE A 87 9.55 17.89 8.37
N THR A 88 9.47 17.84 7.04
CA THR A 88 8.57 16.97 6.28
C THR A 88 8.85 15.52 6.60
N LYS A 89 10.13 15.13 6.63
CA LYS A 89 10.48 13.77 7.03
C LYS A 89 9.95 13.44 8.41
N ASN A 90 10.04 14.32 9.41
CA ASN A 90 9.55 14.03 10.76
C ASN A 90 8.02 14.07 10.86
N ALA A 91 7.37 14.97 10.14
CA ALA A 91 5.90 15.03 10.08
C ALA A 91 5.31 13.79 9.39
N PHE A 92 6.07 13.17 8.49
CA PHE A 92 5.70 11.98 7.73
C PHE A 92 6.66 10.80 8.01
N SER A 93 7.41 10.75 9.12
CA SER A 93 8.34 9.65 9.41
C SER A 93 7.62 8.50 10.07
N SER A 94 6.57 8.83 10.83
CA SER A 94 5.52 7.90 11.22
C SER A 94 4.68 7.43 10.02
N ALA A 95 4.97 7.86 8.79
CA ALA A 95 4.13 7.62 7.63
C ALA A 95 3.88 6.13 7.42
N ARG A 96 2.62 5.78 7.72
CA ARG A 96 1.84 4.69 7.16
C ARG A 96 2.67 3.49 6.74
N GLU A 97 2.91 2.64 7.74
CA GLU A 97 3.41 1.29 7.57
C GLU A 97 2.72 0.62 6.38
N LYS A 98 3.50 -0.16 5.62
CA LYS A 98 3.00 -0.94 4.49
C LYS A 98 2.88 -2.39 4.93
N THR A 99 1.80 -3.04 4.54
CA THR A 99 1.63 -4.48 4.72
C THR A 99 1.14 -5.11 3.43
N PHE A 100 1.46 -6.39 3.24
CA PHE A 100 0.86 -7.17 2.18
C PHE A 100 -0.47 -7.76 2.68
N GLY A 101 -1.52 -7.50 1.91
CA GLY A 101 -2.82 -8.16 2.07
C GLY A 101 -3.14 -9.00 0.86
N MET A 102 -3.72 -10.18 1.05
CA MET A 102 -4.20 -10.99 -0.06
C MET A 102 -5.57 -11.56 0.22
N ILE A 103 -6.44 -11.49 -0.79
CA ILE A 103 -7.72 -12.22 -0.84
C ILE A 103 -7.45 -13.52 -1.58
N LYS A 104 -7.70 -14.64 -0.89
CA LYS A 104 -7.46 -16.00 -1.36
C LYS A 104 -8.56 -16.46 -2.34
N PRO A 105 -8.33 -17.57 -3.08
CA PRO A 105 -9.29 -18.09 -4.07
C PRO A 105 -10.71 -18.33 -3.54
N ASP A 106 -10.86 -18.78 -2.29
CA ASP A 106 -12.14 -19.08 -1.66
C ASP A 106 -13.03 -17.84 -1.46
N ALA A 107 -12.43 -16.66 -1.38
CA ALA A 107 -13.13 -15.39 -1.17
C ALA A 107 -13.31 -14.56 -2.45
N TYR A 108 -13.07 -15.14 -3.63
CA TYR A 108 -13.16 -14.45 -4.92
C TYR A 108 -14.50 -13.74 -5.13
N LEU A 109 -15.62 -14.41 -4.84
CA LEU A 109 -16.97 -13.82 -4.99
C LEU A 109 -17.24 -12.65 -4.02
N ASN A 110 -16.41 -12.48 -2.99
CA ASN A 110 -16.57 -11.46 -1.95
C ASN A 110 -15.50 -10.36 -2.00
N ILE A 111 -14.69 -10.29 -3.07
CA ILE A 111 -13.61 -9.29 -3.21
C ILE A 111 -14.12 -7.86 -2.94
N GLY A 112 -15.26 -7.47 -3.53
CA GLY A 112 -15.82 -6.13 -3.34
C GLY A 112 -16.21 -5.83 -1.89
N ASN A 113 -16.79 -6.80 -1.19
CA ASN A 113 -17.18 -6.66 0.21
C ASN A 113 -15.95 -6.52 1.11
N ILE A 114 -14.92 -7.33 0.88
CA ILE A 114 -13.66 -7.30 1.63
C ILE A 114 -12.95 -5.96 1.43
N ILE A 115 -12.83 -5.49 0.18
CA ILE A 115 -12.23 -4.19 -0.13
C ILE A 115 -13.03 -3.05 0.52
N SER A 116 -14.36 -3.13 0.52
CA SER A 116 -15.20 -2.12 1.19
C SER A 116 -14.93 -2.05 2.69
N GLN A 117 -14.86 -3.19 3.38
CA GLN A 117 -14.56 -3.24 4.82
C GLN A 117 -13.15 -2.74 5.12
N LEU A 118 -12.18 -3.10 4.29
CA LEU A 118 -10.79 -2.62 4.37
C LEU A 118 -10.70 -1.10 4.26
N CYS A 119 -11.37 -0.50 3.26
CA CYS A 119 -11.40 0.95 3.08
C CYS A 119 -12.10 1.66 4.25
N LYS A 120 -13.22 1.09 4.75
CA LYS A 120 -13.92 1.60 5.95
C LYS A 120 -13.05 1.54 7.21
N ALA A 121 -12.18 0.54 7.31
CA ALA A 121 -11.20 0.42 8.39
C ALA A 121 -10.01 1.40 8.26
N GLY A 122 -10.03 2.30 7.26
CA GLY A 122 -9.05 3.37 7.09
C GLY A 122 -7.78 2.96 6.35
N PHE A 123 -7.76 1.78 5.73
CA PHE A 123 -6.66 1.39 4.85
C PHE A 123 -6.74 2.10 3.51
N LYS A 124 -5.58 2.46 2.97
CA LYS A 124 -5.42 2.88 1.58
C LYS A 124 -4.77 1.73 0.80
N ILE A 125 -5.25 1.49 -0.42
CA ILE A 125 -4.67 0.50 -1.33
C ILE A 125 -3.74 1.26 -2.27
N ASN A 126 -2.42 1.03 -2.15
CA ASN A 126 -1.43 1.67 -3.01
C ASN A 126 -1.20 0.91 -4.32
N LYS A 127 -1.30 -0.43 -4.27
CA LYS A 127 -1.24 -1.32 -5.43
C LYS A 127 -2.24 -2.45 -5.23
N LEU A 128 -2.83 -2.91 -6.33
CA LEU A 128 -3.73 -4.07 -6.35
C LEU A 128 -3.46 -4.86 -7.62
N LYS A 129 -3.39 -6.19 -7.49
CA LYS A 129 -3.20 -7.08 -8.64
C LYS A 129 -3.92 -8.40 -8.42
N MET A 130 -4.69 -8.82 -9.43
CA MET A 130 -5.22 -10.17 -9.54
C MET A 130 -4.20 -11.05 -10.29
N SER A 131 -3.81 -12.15 -9.67
CA SER A 131 -2.79 -13.07 -10.18
C SER A 131 -3.08 -14.50 -9.74
N LYS A 132 -2.57 -15.47 -10.48
CA LYS A 132 -2.59 -16.89 -10.10
C LYS A 132 -1.18 -17.34 -9.74
N PHE A 133 -1.05 -18.10 -8.66
CA PHE A 133 0.21 -18.74 -8.32
C PHE A 133 0.47 -19.95 -9.21
N ASP A 134 1.72 -20.13 -9.61
CA ASP A 134 2.28 -21.41 -10.03
C ASP A 134 3.03 -22.08 -8.85
N GLU A 135 3.54 -23.30 -9.06
CA GLU A 135 4.25 -24.04 -8.01
C GLU A 135 5.49 -23.30 -7.49
N GLU A 136 6.23 -22.64 -8.39
CA GLU A 136 7.46 -21.91 -8.05
C GLU A 136 7.12 -20.69 -7.17
N SER A 137 6.23 -19.82 -7.65
CA SER A 137 5.84 -18.59 -6.95
C SER A 137 5.17 -18.89 -5.61
N ALA A 138 4.30 -19.89 -5.51
CA ALA A 138 3.70 -20.28 -4.24
C ALA A 138 4.73 -20.92 -3.30
N GLY A 139 5.69 -21.70 -3.83
CA GLY A 139 6.78 -22.28 -3.05
C GLY A 139 7.71 -21.23 -2.45
N VAL A 140 8.00 -20.16 -3.19
CA VAL A 140 8.75 -19.00 -2.69
C VAL A 140 7.92 -18.23 -1.65
N PHE A 141 6.65 -17.98 -1.93
CA PHE A 141 5.78 -17.20 -1.05
C PHE A 141 5.53 -17.88 0.31
N TYR A 142 5.22 -19.19 0.30
CA TYR A 142 4.92 -19.98 1.49
C TYR A 142 6.11 -20.80 2.01
N GLY A 143 7.34 -20.51 1.55
CA GLY A 143 8.53 -21.31 1.86
C GLY A 143 8.80 -21.51 3.36
N GLU A 144 8.41 -20.55 4.21
CA GLU A 144 8.50 -20.63 5.67
C GLU A 144 7.61 -21.72 6.30
N HIS A 145 6.70 -22.30 5.52
CA HIS A 145 5.83 -23.38 5.94
C HIS A 145 6.24 -24.75 5.38
N LYS A 146 7.34 -24.80 4.61
CA LYS A 146 7.86 -26.06 4.06
C LYS A 146 8.15 -27.06 5.18
N GLY A 147 7.64 -28.29 5.01
CA GLY A 147 7.76 -29.37 5.99
C GLY A 147 6.64 -29.43 7.04
N LYS A 148 5.71 -28.47 7.06
CA LYS A 148 4.50 -28.57 7.90
C LYS A 148 3.47 -29.50 7.24
N HIS A 149 2.72 -30.25 8.05
CA HIS A 149 1.73 -31.22 7.59
C HIS A 149 0.64 -30.63 6.67
N PHE A 150 0.27 -29.37 6.88
CA PHE A 150 -0.73 -28.68 6.07
C PHE A 150 -0.17 -28.05 4.78
N PHE A 151 1.15 -28.07 4.59
CA PHE A 151 1.81 -27.36 3.48
C PHE A 151 1.37 -27.88 2.09
N PRO A 152 1.28 -29.20 1.82
CA PRO A 152 0.81 -29.68 0.52
C PRO A 152 -0.61 -29.20 0.20
N THR A 153 -1.53 -29.31 1.16
CA THR A 153 -2.92 -28.85 1.01
C THR A 153 -3.01 -27.34 0.81
N LEU A 154 -2.13 -26.56 1.47
CA LEU A 154 -2.05 -25.12 1.24
C LEU A 154 -1.59 -24.80 -0.18
N MET A 155 -0.56 -25.49 -0.67
CA MET A 155 -0.01 -25.32 -2.02
C MET A 155 -1.06 -25.65 -3.10
N ASP A 156 -1.73 -26.79 -2.99
CA ASP A 156 -2.80 -27.19 -3.91
C ASP A 156 -3.93 -26.16 -3.93
N PHE A 157 -4.28 -25.62 -2.76
CA PHE A 157 -5.34 -24.64 -2.65
C PHE A 157 -4.97 -23.29 -3.27
N VAL A 158 -3.80 -22.72 -2.93
CA VAL A 158 -3.43 -21.36 -3.42
C VAL A 158 -3.09 -21.33 -4.90
N THR A 159 -2.72 -22.48 -5.49
CA THR A 159 -2.48 -22.63 -6.93
C THR A 159 -3.75 -23.00 -7.71
N SER A 160 -4.86 -23.34 -7.03
CA SER A 160 -6.10 -23.77 -7.68
C SER A 160 -6.74 -22.69 -8.55
N ASP A 161 -6.69 -21.42 -8.11
CA ASP A 161 -7.31 -20.30 -8.81
C ASP A 161 -6.61 -18.96 -8.53
N VAL A 162 -7.15 -17.87 -9.07
CA VAL A 162 -6.66 -16.51 -8.88
C VAL A 162 -6.83 -16.03 -7.43
N CYS A 163 -5.90 -15.18 -7.02
CA CYS A 163 -5.93 -14.42 -5.78
C CYS A 163 -5.76 -12.93 -6.08
N VAL A 164 -6.11 -12.07 -5.12
CA VAL A 164 -5.91 -10.62 -5.23
C VAL A 164 -4.91 -10.17 -4.19
N GLY A 165 -3.70 -9.82 -4.63
CA GLY A 165 -2.68 -9.20 -3.79
C GLY A 165 -2.83 -7.69 -3.74
N MET A 166 -2.55 -7.10 -2.58
CA MET A 166 -2.72 -5.67 -2.30
C MET A 166 -1.56 -5.14 -1.45
N GLU A 167 -1.04 -3.97 -1.82
CA GLU A 167 -0.15 -3.16 -0.98
C GLU A 167 -1.02 -2.21 -0.15
N LEU A 168 -1.15 -2.50 1.15
CA LEU A 168 -2.01 -1.77 2.06
C LEU A 168 -1.19 -0.77 2.89
N VAL A 169 -1.74 0.42 3.06
CA VAL A 169 -1.06 1.56 3.67
C VAL A 169 -1.96 2.17 4.75
N LYS A 170 -1.47 2.18 6.00
CA LYS A 170 -2.14 2.74 7.18
C LYS A 170 -1.12 2.90 8.31
N ASP A 171 -1.39 3.76 9.29
CA ASP A 171 -0.60 3.74 10.53
C ASP A 171 -0.81 2.40 11.26
N ASN A 172 0.30 1.75 11.64
CA ASN A 172 0.32 0.37 12.15
C ASN A 172 -0.45 -0.62 11.25
N ALA A 173 -0.26 -0.53 9.93
CA ALA A 173 -0.97 -1.33 8.94
C ALA A 173 -0.88 -2.84 9.18
N ILE A 174 0.27 -3.39 9.56
CA ILE A 174 0.46 -4.82 9.80
C ILE A 174 -0.46 -5.25 10.95
N LYS A 175 -0.37 -4.54 12.08
CA LYS A 175 -1.20 -4.83 13.26
C LYS A 175 -2.68 -4.66 12.94
N GLY A 176 -3.05 -3.54 12.34
CA GLY A 176 -4.44 -3.23 11.99
C GLY A 176 -5.02 -4.23 10.97
N TRP A 177 -4.20 -4.74 10.05
CA TRP A 177 -4.66 -5.71 9.05
C TRP A 177 -4.90 -7.05 9.72
N ARG A 178 -3.98 -7.50 10.59
CA ARG A 178 -4.17 -8.71 11.39
C ARG A 178 -5.38 -8.64 12.33
N GLU A 179 -5.64 -7.49 12.93
CA GLU A 179 -6.84 -7.24 13.74
C GLU A 179 -8.12 -7.37 12.89
N LEU A 180 -8.14 -6.76 11.69
CA LEU A 180 -9.28 -6.86 10.76
C LEU A 180 -9.49 -8.29 10.22
N LEU A 181 -8.40 -9.03 10.03
CA LEU A 181 -8.44 -10.44 9.61
C LEU A 181 -9.05 -11.34 10.68
N GLY A 182 -8.69 -11.14 11.96
CA GLY A 182 -9.03 -12.05 13.04
C GLY A 182 -8.18 -13.33 13.07
N PRO A 183 -8.49 -14.26 14.00
CA PRO A 183 -7.77 -15.53 14.16
C PRO A 183 -7.63 -16.35 12.87
N THR A 184 -6.49 -17.01 12.66
CA THR A 184 -6.22 -17.80 11.44
C THR A 184 -7.23 -18.93 11.21
N ASN A 185 -7.71 -19.56 12.28
CA ASN A 185 -8.76 -20.57 12.20
C ASN A 185 -10.12 -19.88 12.13
N THR A 186 -10.86 -20.11 11.06
CA THR A 186 -12.19 -19.52 10.81
C THR A 186 -13.18 -19.76 11.97
N GLN A 187 -13.22 -20.95 12.56
CA GLN A 187 -14.16 -21.23 13.65
C GLN A 187 -13.80 -20.40 14.89
N LYS A 188 -12.51 -20.37 15.24
CA LYS A 188 -12.02 -19.51 16.32
C LYS A 188 -12.30 -18.03 16.05
N ALA A 189 -12.19 -17.60 14.79
CA ALA A 189 -12.53 -16.24 14.39
C ALA A 189 -14.02 -15.95 14.60
N LYS A 190 -14.91 -16.88 14.25
CA LYS A 190 -16.35 -16.75 14.51
C LYS A 190 -16.67 -16.61 16.00
N ASP A 191 -15.92 -17.29 16.85
CA ASP A 191 -16.14 -17.26 18.30
C ASP A 191 -15.55 -15.99 18.95
N GLU A 192 -14.34 -15.57 18.58
CA GLU A 192 -13.61 -14.47 19.24
C GLU A 192 -13.79 -13.10 18.57
N ALA A 193 -14.00 -13.07 17.25
CA ALA A 193 -14.12 -11.85 16.47
C ALA A 193 -15.11 -12.06 15.28
N PRO A 194 -16.43 -12.17 15.56
CA PRO A 194 -17.45 -12.48 14.55
C PRO A 194 -17.47 -11.53 13.35
N GLU A 195 -17.11 -10.26 13.58
CA GLU A 195 -17.04 -9.21 12.55
C GLU A 195 -15.72 -9.22 11.77
N SER A 196 -14.80 -10.14 12.05
CA SER A 196 -13.54 -10.24 11.31
C SER A 196 -13.73 -10.84 9.91
N LEU A 197 -12.81 -10.51 8.99
CA LEU A 197 -12.90 -11.00 7.62
C LEU A 197 -12.86 -12.54 7.55
N ARG A 198 -12.05 -13.19 8.40
CA ARG A 198 -11.96 -14.65 8.45
C ARG A 198 -13.24 -15.28 8.99
N ALA A 199 -13.91 -14.64 9.95
CA ALA A 199 -15.19 -15.12 10.47
C ALA A 199 -16.31 -15.04 9.42
N GLN A 200 -16.36 -13.92 8.69
CA GLN A 200 -17.40 -13.64 7.70
C GLN A 200 -17.23 -14.44 6.39
N PHE A 201 -15.99 -14.61 5.92
CA PHE A 201 -15.72 -15.11 4.56
C PHE A 201 -14.94 -16.42 4.52
N GLY A 202 -14.35 -16.87 5.63
CA GLY A 202 -13.61 -18.13 5.69
C GLY A 202 -14.51 -19.37 5.88
N SER A 203 -13.98 -20.53 5.52
CA SER A 203 -14.62 -21.84 5.77
C SER A 203 -13.85 -22.72 6.75
N ASP A 204 -12.51 -22.71 6.71
CA ASP A 204 -11.66 -23.55 7.57
C ASP A 204 -10.31 -22.88 7.89
N GLY A 205 -9.30 -23.65 8.33
CA GLY A 205 -7.97 -23.12 8.66
C GLY A 205 -7.08 -22.78 7.45
N THR A 206 -7.29 -23.45 6.31
CA THR A 206 -6.55 -23.24 5.06
C THR A 206 -7.30 -22.25 4.15
N LYS A 207 -8.60 -22.47 4.00
CA LYS A 207 -9.58 -21.60 3.30
C LYS A 207 -10.19 -20.62 4.29
N ASN A 208 -9.38 -19.63 4.66
CA ASN A 208 -9.75 -18.59 5.61
C ASN A 208 -9.89 -17.21 4.93
N ALA A 209 -10.26 -17.17 3.65
CA ALA A 209 -10.49 -15.97 2.84
C ALA A 209 -9.31 -15.02 2.60
N CYS A 210 -8.48 -14.72 3.60
CA CYS A 210 -7.49 -13.66 3.52
C CYS A 210 -6.16 -14.01 4.22
N HIS A 211 -5.07 -13.55 3.62
CA HIS A 211 -3.71 -13.58 4.14
C HIS A 211 -3.21 -12.17 4.47
N GLY A 212 -2.34 -12.08 5.47
CA GLY A 212 -1.67 -10.85 5.86
C GLY A 212 -0.34 -11.14 6.49
N SER A 213 0.65 -10.30 6.20
CA SER A 213 1.99 -10.41 6.78
C SER A 213 1.95 -10.30 8.31
N ASP A 214 2.93 -10.90 8.97
CA ASP A 214 3.05 -10.94 10.42
C ASP A 214 4.14 -10.03 10.99
N SER A 215 5.06 -9.55 10.15
CA SER A 215 6.15 -8.66 10.49
C SER A 215 6.46 -7.72 9.33
N GLN A 216 7.31 -6.72 9.59
CA GLN A 216 7.76 -5.80 8.55
C GLN A 216 8.59 -6.54 7.49
N GLU A 217 9.44 -7.47 7.92
CA GLU A 217 10.28 -8.28 7.03
C GLU A 217 9.45 -9.19 6.13
N SER A 218 8.39 -9.82 6.65
CA SER A 218 7.49 -10.62 5.82
C SER A 218 6.69 -9.74 4.85
N ALA A 219 6.22 -8.56 5.28
CA ALA A 219 5.55 -7.61 4.41
C ALA A 219 6.43 -7.14 3.24
N GLU A 220 7.68 -6.75 3.50
CA GLU A 220 8.62 -6.30 2.47
C GLU A 220 8.92 -7.40 1.45
N ARG A 221 9.15 -8.64 1.93
CA ARG A 221 9.38 -9.81 1.07
C ARG A 221 8.16 -10.13 0.20
N GLU A 222 6.99 -10.23 0.81
CA GLU A 222 5.74 -10.57 0.12
C GLU A 222 5.35 -9.50 -0.91
N LEU A 223 5.49 -8.21 -0.56
CA LEU A 223 5.33 -7.10 -1.50
C LEU A 223 6.35 -7.15 -2.64
N GLY A 224 7.59 -7.57 -2.38
CA GLY A 224 8.61 -7.79 -3.40
C GLY A 224 8.23 -8.88 -4.39
N ILE A 225 7.74 -10.02 -3.90
CA ILE A 225 7.27 -11.14 -4.74
C ILE A 225 6.09 -10.68 -5.62
N PHE A 226 5.14 -9.92 -5.04
CA PHE A 226 3.91 -9.53 -5.72
C PHE A 226 4.03 -8.27 -6.59
N PHE A 227 4.89 -7.30 -6.26
CA PHE A 227 4.92 -5.99 -6.92
C PHE A 227 6.34 -5.49 -7.22
N GLY A 228 7.36 -6.30 -6.95
CA GLY A 228 8.75 -5.98 -7.27
C GLY A 228 9.00 -5.89 -8.77
N LYS A 229 10.18 -5.38 -9.14
CA LYS A 229 10.60 -5.28 -10.55
C LYS A 229 10.66 -6.66 -11.21
N ASP A 230 11.16 -7.65 -10.47
CA ASP A 230 11.25 -9.05 -10.86
C ASP A 230 10.11 -9.88 -10.24
N SER A 231 8.91 -9.30 -10.18
CA SER A 231 7.75 -9.97 -9.56
C SER A 231 7.48 -11.33 -10.22
N LEU A 232 7.37 -12.36 -9.38
CA LEU A 232 7.01 -13.72 -9.82
C LEU A 232 5.52 -13.81 -10.18
N MET A 233 4.71 -12.89 -9.68
CA MET A 233 3.27 -12.88 -9.90
C MET A 233 2.95 -12.17 -11.22
N LYS A 234 2.52 -12.92 -12.23
CA LYS A 234 2.05 -12.33 -13.49
C LYS A 234 0.61 -11.87 -13.35
N THR A 235 0.26 -10.72 -13.93
CA THR A 235 -1.14 -10.30 -14.00
C THR A 235 -1.91 -11.29 -14.86
N THR A 236 -3.01 -11.83 -14.35
CA THR A 236 -3.91 -12.68 -15.14
C THR A 236 -4.84 -11.84 -16.01
N ALA A 237 -4.29 -10.83 -16.70
CA ALA A 237 -5.06 -9.96 -17.57
C ALA A 237 -5.65 -10.80 -18.72
N CYS A 238 -6.98 -10.84 -18.80
CA CYS A 238 -7.69 -10.94 -20.06
C CYS A 238 -7.92 -9.51 -20.58
#